data_AF-A0A937ZPH8-F1
#
_entry.id   AF-A0A937ZPH8-F1
#
_cell.length_a   1.000
_cell.length_b   1.000
_cell.length_c   1.000
_cell.angle_alpha   90.00
_cell.angle_beta   90.00
_cell.angle_gamma   90.00
#
_symmetry.space_group_name_H-M   'P 1'
#
loop_
_entity.id
_entity.type
_entity.pdbx_description
1 polymer ?
#
loop_
_entity_poly.entity_id
_entity_poly.type
_entity_poly.pdbx_seq_one_letter_code
_entity_poly.pdbx_strand_id
1 'polypeptide(L)'
;MAFTGLDRPTRVVLPGDAVLVQALALAVPGWERRAASPGGEPDVTVRRDGAGWRVVATSWPGGESLAADPLSAANALSGLLVDGQLTRCRDLLGLHAAAAVFAAGAVVCLGHAEAGKSTRALRLAARGHTVLGDDRVLVDAGRSDGWTTVALGLAAKARVPLPPGEACLAVFVERH
;
A
#
# COMPACT_ATOMS: atom_id res chain seq x y z
N MET A 1 -6.77 10.80 4.43
CA MET A 1 -7.60 9.74 3.82
C MET A 1 -6.84 9.22 2.60
N ALA A 2 -6.72 7.90 2.39
CA ALA A 2 -5.76 7.30 1.45
C ALA A 2 -5.95 7.69 -0.03
N PHE A 3 -7.15 8.16 -0.42
CA PHE A 3 -7.52 8.48 -1.80
C PHE A 3 -8.10 9.90 -1.96
N THR A 4 -7.53 10.88 -1.25
CA THR A 4 -7.90 12.29 -1.46
C THR A 4 -7.55 12.75 -2.88
N GLY A 5 -8.45 13.51 -3.50
CA GLY A 5 -8.23 14.14 -4.81
C GLY A 5 -8.60 13.28 -6.03
N LEU A 6 -9.15 12.07 -5.83
CA LEU A 6 -9.73 11.30 -6.94
C LEU A 6 -11.07 11.90 -7.37
N ASP A 7 -11.25 12.04 -8.69
CA ASP A 7 -12.48 12.47 -9.35
C ASP A 7 -13.58 11.40 -9.31
N ARG A 8 -13.20 10.12 -9.29
CA ARG A 8 -14.08 8.96 -9.12
C ARG A 8 -13.39 7.80 -8.39
N PRO A 9 -14.16 6.88 -7.77
CA PRO A 9 -13.60 5.65 -7.22
C PRO A 9 -12.85 4.81 -8.26
N THR A 10 -11.83 4.09 -7.82
CA THR A 10 -11.12 3.11 -8.66
C THR A 10 -11.89 1.80 -8.71
N ARG A 11 -12.16 1.30 -9.92
CA ARG A 11 -12.95 0.09 -10.18
C ARG A 11 -12.05 -1.12 -10.33
N VAL A 12 -12.22 -2.11 -9.46
CA VAL A 12 -11.43 -3.35 -9.49
C VAL A 12 -12.32 -4.54 -9.77
N VAL A 13 -11.90 -5.40 -10.70
CA VAL A 13 -12.53 -6.71 -10.94
C VAL A 13 -11.67 -7.79 -10.29
N LEU A 14 -12.29 -8.60 -9.42
CA LEU A 14 -11.65 -9.71 -8.70
C LEU A 14 -12.27 -11.05 -9.15
N PRO A 15 -11.53 -12.17 -9.12
CA PRO A 15 -12.02 -13.47 -9.58
C PRO A 15 -13.01 -14.17 -8.62
N GLY A 16 -13.68 -13.45 -7.72
CA GLY A 16 -14.61 -14.02 -6.73
C GLY A 16 -13.93 -14.88 -5.64
N ASP A 17 -12.61 -14.81 -5.52
CA ASP A 17 -11.82 -15.64 -4.60
C ASP A 17 -11.80 -15.04 -3.18
N ALA A 18 -12.40 -15.75 -2.22
CA ALA A 18 -12.52 -15.31 -0.83
C ALA A 18 -11.15 -15.10 -0.15
N VAL A 19 -10.14 -15.90 -0.49
CA VAL A 19 -8.80 -15.81 0.11
C VAL A 19 -8.11 -14.53 -0.36
N LEU A 20 -8.25 -14.16 -1.63
CA LEU A 20 -7.75 -12.89 -2.13
C LEU A 20 -8.45 -11.69 -1.45
N VAL A 21 -9.75 -11.77 -1.23
CA VAL A 21 -10.52 -10.71 -0.54
C VAL A 21 -10.04 -10.53 0.91
N GLN A 22 -9.74 -11.63 1.60
CA GLN A 22 -9.14 -11.61 2.94
C GLN A 22 -7.73 -11.03 2.91
N ALA A 23 -6.88 -11.48 1.98
CA ALA A 23 -5.53 -10.94 1.80
C ALA A 23 -5.54 -9.43 1.53
N LEU A 24 -6.50 -8.93 0.74
CA LEU A 24 -6.69 -7.50 0.53
C LEU A 24 -7.11 -6.77 1.81
N ALA A 25 -7.98 -7.36 2.63
CA ALA A 25 -8.37 -6.76 3.91
C ALA A 25 -7.16 -6.59 4.85
N LEU A 26 -6.18 -7.51 4.78
CA LEU A 26 -4.93 -7.41 5.53
C LEU A 26 -3.96 -6.40 4.93
N ALA A 27 -3.85 -6.31 3.60
CA ALA A 27 -2.91 -5.42 2.94
C ALA A 27 -3.31 -3.94 3.07
N VAL A 28 -4.62 -3.66 3.04
CA VAL A 28 -5.18 -2.30 3.03
C VAL A 28 -6.37 -2.15 3.99
N PRO A 29 -6.14 -2.34 5.30
CA PRO A 29 -7.22 -2.38 6.29
C PRO A 29 -8.01 -1.07 6.39
N GLY A 30 -7.39 0.06 6.04
CA GLY A 30 -8.02 1.39 6.08
C GLY A 30 -8.72 1.81 4.78
N TRP A 31 -8.77 0.96 3.76
CA TRP A 31 -9.39 1.32 2.48
C TRP A 31 -10.88 1.00 2.47
N GLU A 32 -11.69 2.03 2.22
CA GLU A 32 -13.11 1.85 1.98
C GLU A 32 -13.34 1.04 0.70
N ARG A 33 -14.16 0.01 0.81
CA ARG A 33 -14.52 -0.88 -0.30
C ARG A 33 -16.02 -0.96 -0.40
N ARG A 34 -16.56 -0.85 -1.61
CA ARG A 34 -18.00 -0.96 -1.88
C ARG A 34 -18.19 -1.90 -3.06
N ALA A 35 -19.21 -2.74 -2.99
CA ALA A 35 -19.62 -3.52 -4.15
C ALA A 35 -20.07 -2.56 -5.25
N ALA A 36 -19.54 -2.72 -6.45
CA ALA A 36 -19.96 -1.97 -7.62
C ALA A 36 -21.00 -2.77 -8.40
N SER A 37 -22.01 -2.10 -8.94
CA SER A 37 -22.99 -2.74 -9.85
C SER A 37 -22.26 -3.39 -11.04
N PRO A 38 -22.69 -4.55 -11.55
CA PRO A 38 -22.13 -5.12 -12.77
C PRO A 38 -22.23 -4.12 -13.94
N GLY A 39 -21.18 -4.04 -14.78
CA GLY A 39 -21.08 -3.09 -15.89
C GLY A 39 -20.21 -1.86 -15.59
N GLY A 40 -19.38 -1.45 -16.55
CA GLY A 40 -18.39 -0.37 -16.43
C GLY A 40 -16.95 -0.86 -16.63
N GLU A 41 -16.12 -0.07 -17.29
CA GLU A 41 -14.73 -0.44 -17.57
C GLU A 41 -13.92 -0.53 -16.26
N PRO A 42 -13.20 -1.64 -16.03
CA PRO A 42 -12.32 -1.76 -14.88
C PRO A 42 -11.12 -0.83 -15.02
N ASP A 43 -10.62 -0.37 -13.88
CA ASP A 43 -9.31 0.29 -13.79
C ASP A 43 -8.19 -0.72 -13.55
N VAL A 44 -8.49 -1.77 -12.79
CA VAL A 44 -7.59 -2.89 -12.53
C VAL A 44 -8.38 -4.19 -12.61
N THR A 45 -7.79 -5.20 -13.24
CA THR A 45 -8.32 -6.56 -13.26
C THR A 45 -7.38 -7.51 -12.54
N VAL A 46 -7.95 -8.39 -11.73
CA VAL A 46 -7.24 -9.53 -11.13
C VAL A 46 -7.86 -10.80 -11.64
N ARG A 47 -7.03 -11.70 -12.16
CA ARG A 47 -7.47 -13.00 -12.68
C ARG A 47 -6.53 -14.10 -12.22
N ARG A 48 -7.05 -15.32 -12.16
CA ARG A 48 -6.22 -16.52 -12.01
C ARG A 48 -5.39 -16.71 -13.28
N ASP A 49 -4.14 -17.10 -13.11
CA ASP A 49 -3.20 -17.40 -14.19
C ASP A 49 -2.38 -18.64 -13.80
N GLY A 50 -2.84 -19.82 -14.24
CA GLY A 50 -2.33 -21.10 -13.75
C GLY A 50 -2.49 -21.26 -12.23
N ALA A 51 -1.38 -21.57 -11.55
CA ALA A 51 -1.33 -21.65 -10.08
C ALA A 51 -1.29 -20.27 -9.39
N GLY A 52 -1.03 -19.20 -10.16
CA GLY A 52 -0.85 -17.85 -9.64
C GLY A 52 -2.01 -16.90 -9.96
N TRP A 53 -1.68 -15.62 -9.91
CA TRP A 53 -2.57 -14.51 -10.19
C TRP A 53 -1.87 -13.52 -11.12
N ARG A 54 -2.67 -12.91 -11.99
CA ARG A 54 -2.24 -11.79 -12.83
C ARG A 54 -3.06 -10.57 -12.46
N VAL A 55 -2.38 -9.48 -12.14
CA VAL A 55 -2.94 -8.18 -11.76
C VAL A 55 -2.57 -7.18 -12.83
N VAL A 56 -3.56 -6.58 -13.50
CA VAL A 56 -3.33 -5.71 -14.68
C VAL A 56 -4.08 -4.41 -14.52
N ALA A 57 -3.38 -3.29 -14.62
CA ALA A 57 -3.97 -1.97 -14.79
C ALA A 57 -4.47 -1.82 -16.24
N THR A 58 -5.72 -1.39 -16.39
CA THR A 58 -6.40 -1.27 -17.68
C THR A 58 -6.69 0.17 -18.07
N SER A 59 -6.70 1.11 -17.12
CA SER A 59 -7.04 2.52 -17.37
C SER A 59 -5.87 3.50 -17.27
N TRP A 60 -4.65 3.02 -17.01
CA TRP A 60 -3.41 3.82 -17.09
C TRP A 60 -2.26 3.00 -17.65
N PRO A 61 -1.24 3.65 -18.25
CA PRO A 61 -0.07 2.95 -18.76
C PRO A 61 0.80 2.41 -17.64
N GLY A 62 1.38 1.24 -17.87
CA GLY A 62 2.21 0.56 -16.89
C GLY A 62 1.35 -0.13 -15.84
N GLY A 63 1.69 -1.39 -15.56
CA GLY A 63 1.05 -2.12 -14.49
C GLY A 63 0.57 -3.49 -14.94
N GLU A 64 1.51 -4.43 -14.94
CA GLU A 64 1.19 -5.84 -14.90
C GLU A 64 2.09 -6.48 -13.85
N SER A 65 1.49 -7.35 -13.03
CA SER A 65 2.22 -8.13 -12.04
C SER A 65 1.71 -9.56 -12.01
N LEU A 66 2.64 -10.50 -11.96
CA LEU A 66 2.36 -11.90 -11.68
C LEU A 66 2.65 -12.14 -10.20
N ALA A 67 1.70 -12.77 -9.52
CA ALA A 67 1.81 -13.14 -8.13
C ALA A 67 1.66 -14.64 -7.97
N ALA A 68 2.49 -15.23 -7.11
CA ALA A 68 2.50 -16.67 -6.86
C ALA A 68 1.51 -17.11 -5.77
N ASP A 69 1.01 -16.18 -4.97
CA ASP A 69 0.12 -16.42 -3.82
C ASP A 69 -0.87 -15.24 -3.62
N PRO A 70 -1.95 -15.40 -2.82
CA PRO A 70 -2.97 -14.36 -2.63
C PRO A 70 -2.44 -13.09 -1.94
N LEU A 71 -1.45 -13.19 -1.04
CA LEU A 71 -0.87 -12.03 -0.35
C LEU A 71 -0.01 -11.22 -1.33
N SER A 72 0.78 -11.90 -2.15
CA SER A 72 1.52 -11.27 -3.26
C SER A 72 0.57 -10.59 -4.26
N ALA A 73 -0.58 -11.21 -4.57
CA ALA A 73 -1.58 -10.62 -5.46
C ALA A 73 -2.24 -9.38 -4.83
N ALA A 74 -2.58 -9.43 -3.54
CA ALA A 74 -3.11 -8.29 -2.81
C ALA A 74 -2.10 -7.13 -2.72
N ASN A 75 -0.82 -7.45 -2.51
CA ASN A 75 0.27 -6.48 -2.52
C ASN A 75 0.43 -5.82 -3.89
N ALA A 76 0.45 -6.60 -4.97
CA ALA A 76 0.54 -6.11 -6.33
C ALA A 76 -0.65 -5.20 -6.68
N LEU A 77 -1.88 -5.63 -6.34
CA LEU A 77 -3.07 -4.81 -6.53
C LEU A 77 -2.98 -3.50 -5.75
N SER A 78 -2.54 -3.53 -4.48
CA SER A 78 -2.37 -2.32 -3.69
C SER A 78 -1.38 -1.34 -4.33
N GLY A 79 -0.26 -1.85 -4.87
CA GLY A 79 0.72 -1.05 -5.60
C GLY A 79 0.12 -0.39 -6.84
N LEU A 80 -0.59 -1.16 -7.67
CA LEU A 80 -1.24 -0.60 -8.87
C LEU A 80 -2.31 0.44 -8.53
N LEU A 81 -3.06 0.26 -7.43
CA LEU A 81 -4.06 1.24 -7.00
C LEU A 81 -3.42 2.57 -6.57
N VAL A 82 -2.22 2.53 -5.95
CA VAL A 82 -1.42 3.72 -5.66
C VAL A 82 -0.89 4.36 -6.94
N ASP A 83 -0.39 3.57 -7.89
CA ASP A 83 0.09 4.08 -9.17
C ASP A 83 -1.06 4.73 -9.98
N GLY A 84 -2.27 4.18 -9.90
CA GLY A 84 -3.47 4.76 -10.50
C GLY A 84 -3.88 6.11 -9.87
N GLN A 85 -3.63 6.30 -8.58
CA GLN A 85 -3.83 7.58 -7.90
C GLN A 85 -2.79 8.61 -8.34
N LEU A 86 -1.52 8.23 -8.42
CA LEU A 86 -0.44 9.09 -8.92
C LEU A 86 -0.69 9.54 -10.36
N THR A 87 -1.26 8.66 -11.19
CA THR A 87 -1.62 9.00 -12.58
C THR A 87 -2.74 10.06 -12.65
N ARG A 88 -3.66 10.08 -11.67
CA ARG A 88 -4.82 10.99 -11.65
C ARG A 88 -4.56 12.29 -10.89
N CYS A 89 -3.63 12.31 -9.95
CA CYS A 89 -3.34 13.46 -9.10
C CYS A 89 -1.92 13.98 -9.36
N ARG A 90 -1.78 14.99 -10.23
CA ARG A 90 -0.48 15.50 -10.70
C ARG A 90 0.38 16.14 -9.61
N ASP A 91 -0.24 16.60 -8.53
CA ASP A 91 0.46 17.27 -7.42
C ASP A 91 1.02 16.27 -6.38
N LEU A 92 0.76 14.96 -6.56
CA LEU A 92 1.28 13.92 -5.70
C LEU A 92 2.59 13.33 -6.23
N LEU A 93 3.58 13.24 -5.35
CA LEU A 93 4.85 12.58 -5.57
C LEU A 93 4.88 11.24 -4.81
N GLY A 94 5.13 10.14 -5.52
CA GLY A 94 5.30 8.82 -4.93
C GLY A 94 6.75 8.56 -4.52
N LEU A 95 6.97 8.25 -3.24
CA LEU A 95 8.28 7.93 -2.69
C LEU A 95 8.36 6.46 -2.26
N HIS A 96 9.45 5.79 -2.62
CA HIS A 96 9.81 4.49 -2.04
C HIS A 96 10.49 4.69 -0.68
N ALA A 97 9.67 4.93 0.34
CA ALA A 97 10.10 5.41 1.64
C ALA A 97 9.32 4.78 2.79
N ALA A 98 9.80 5.00 4.00
CA ALA A 98 9.01 4.85 5.22
C ALA A 98 8.81 6.23 5.86
N ALA A 99 7.67 6.48 6.50
CA ALA A 99 7.42 7.76 7.17
C ALA A 99 6.71 7.58 8.52
N ALA A 100 7.05 8.44 9.48
CA ALA A 100 6.41 8.47 10.80
C ALA A 100 6.26 9.90 11.32
N VAL A 101 5.30 10.09 12.23
CA VAL A 101 5.03 11.38 12.87
C VAL A 101 5.96 11.58 14.06
N PHE A 102 6.55 12.77 14.13
CA PHE A 102 7.30 13.31 15.24
C PHE A 102 6.69 14.65 15.66
N ALA A 103 7.14 15.20 16.80
CA ALA A 103 6.58 16.43 17.37
C ALA A 103 6.59 17.63 16.39
N ALA A 104 7.63 17.73 15.55
CA ALA A 104 7.78 18.82 14.58
C ALA A 104 7.21 18.51 13.18
N GLY A 105 6.56 17.35 12.99
CA GLY A 105 6.01 16.93 11.71
C GLY A 105 6.42 15.52 11.28
N ALA A 106 6.25 15.22 10.00
CA ALA A 106 6.56 13.92 9.44
C ALA A 106 8.05 13.79 9.10
N VAL A 107 8.66 12.66 9.47
CA VAL A 107 10.02 12.29 9.05
C VAL A 107 9.91 11.19 8.00
N VAL A 108 10.45 11.45 6.81
CA VAL A 108 10.50 10.50 5.69
C VAL A 108 11.90 9.89 5.61
N CYS A 109 11.99 8.58 5.72
CA CYS A 109 13.22 7.81 5.60
C CYS A 109 13.40 7.34 4.15
N LEU A 110 14.36 7.94 3.46
CA LEU A 110 14.79 7.56 2.11
C LEU A 110 16.03 6.68 2.15
N GLY A 111 16.22 5.88 1.10
CA GLY A 111 17.38 5.01 0.94
C GLY A 111 17.14 3.90 -0.07
N HIS A 112 18.21 3.24 -0.49
CA HIS A 112 18.18 2.10 -1.40
C HIS A 112 17.28 0.95 -0.88
N ALA A 113 16.98 -0.01 -1.76
CA ALA A 113 16.38 -1.26 -1.33
C ALA A 113 17.22 -1.87 -0.18
N GLU A 114 16.55 -2.47 0.80
CA GLU A 114 17.19 -3.11 1.96
C GLU A 114 18.00 -2.17 2.90
N ALA A 115 17.97 -0.86 2.70
CA ALA A 115 18.59 0.13 3.60
C ALA A 115 17.95 0.20 5.01
N GLY A 116 17.05 -0.73 5.36
CA GLY A 116 16.42 -0.80 6.69
C GLY A 116 15.25 0.14 6.91
N LYS A 117 14.66 0.72 5.85
CA LYS A 117 13.49 1.63 5.95
C LYS A 117 12.31 1.00 6.69
N SER A 118 11.88 -0.18 6.26
CA SER A 118 10.77 -0.93 6.87
C SER A 118 11.08 -1.35 8.31
N THR A 119 12.31 -1.81 8.57
CA THR A 119 12.77 -2.12 9.93
C THR A 119 12.71 -0.89 10.84
N ARG A 120 13.05 0.29 10.33
CA ARG A 120 12.97 1.55 11.08
C ARG A 120 11.53 1.96 11.33
N ALA A 121 10.64 1.83 10.34
CA ALA A 121 9.20 2.08 10.49
C ALA A 121 8.61 1.20 11.61
N LEU A 122 8.88 -0.10 11.56
CA LEU A 122 8.39 -1.07 12.53
C LEU A 122 8.89 -0.75 13.95
N ARG A 123 10.18 -0.42 14.09
CA ARG A 123 10.76 -0.01 15.39
C ARG A 123 10.19 1.31 15.92
N LEU A 124 9.75 2.22 15.04
CA LEU A 124 9.10 3.46 15.44
C LEU A 124 7.67 3.18 15.92
N ALA A 125 6.92 2.35 15.20
CA ALA A 125 5.61 1.87 15.65
C ALA A 125 5.70 1.20 17.02
N ALA A 126 6.67 0.30 17.23
CA ALA A 126 6.92 -0.37 18.52
C ALA A 126 7.30 0.56 19.66
N ARG A 127 7.72 1.80 19.36
CA ARG A 127 7.98 2.85 20.35
C ARG A 127 6.81 3.82 20.52
N GLY A 128 5.65 3.53 19.92
CA GLY A 128 4.45 4.34 20.02
C GLY A 128 4.38 5.52 19.03
N HIS A 129 5.27 5.58 18.04
CA HIS A 129 5.14 6.60 16.98
C HIS A 129 4.07 6.19 15.96
N THR A 130 3.27 7.17 15.52
CA THR A 130 2.35 6.97 14.39
C THR A 130 3.13 6.83 13.09
N VAL A 131 3.10 5.63 12.49
CA VAL A 131 3.66 5.38 11.16
C VAL A 131 2.65 5.80 10.09
N LEU A 132 3.10 6.63 9.15
CA LEU A 132 2.29 7.13 8.04
C LEU A 132 2.32 6.19 6.83
N GLY A 133 3.41 5.45 6.67
CA GLY A 133 3.55 4.47 5.59
C GLY A 133 4.90 3.74 5.64
N ASP A 134 4.91 2.59 5.00
CA ASP A 134 6.09 1.77 4.71
C ASP A 134 6.02 1.33 3.24
N ASP A 135 7.18 1.19 2.60
CA ASP A 135 7.37 0.88 1.17
C ASP A 135 6.92 1.96 0.18
N ARG A 136 5.74 2.56 0.40
CA ARG A 136 5.17 3.65 -0.41
C ARG A 136 4.65 4.76 0.51
N VAL A 137 5.12 5.98 0.27
CA VAL A 137 4.62 7.20 0.92
C VAL A 137 4.33 8.21 -0.18
N LEU A 138 3.17 8.88 -0.12
CA LEU A 138 2.88 9.97 -1.04
C LEU A 138 3.17 11.31 -0.36
N VAL A 139 3.62 12.28 -1.15
CA VAL A 139 3.79 13.66 -0.73
C VAL A 139 3.03 14.57 -1.68
N ASP A 140 2.15 15.41 -1.14
CA ASP A 140 1.51 16.48 -1.86
C ASP A 140 2.45 17.69 -1.91
N ALA A 141 2.87 18.04 -3.13
CA ALA A 141 3.76 19.16 -3.43
C ALA A 141 3.03 20.35 -4.06
N GLY A 142 1.70 20.27 -4.23
CA GLY A 142 0.90 21.33 -4.86
C GLY A 142 0.51 22.47 -3.93
N ARG A 143 0.81 22.37 -2.63
CA ARG A 143 0.43 23.38 -1.63
C ARG A 143 1.49 24.45 -1.47
N SER A 144 1.07 25.71 -1.37
CA SER A 144 1.94 26.87 -1.24
C SER A 144 2.62 26.98 0.12
N ASP A 145 2.13 26.27 1.14
CA ASP A 145 2.63 26.28 2.52
C ASP A 145 3.64 25.17 2.83
N GLY A 146 3.99 24.33 1.84
CA GLY A 146 5.02 23.30 1.96
C GLY A 146 4.55 21.91 1.53
N TRP A 147 5.29 20.90 1.96
CA TRP A 147 5.09 19.51 1.53
C TRP A 147 4.25 18.77 2.57
N THR A 148 3.14 18.18 2.15
CA THR A 148 2.28 17.39 3.05
C THR A 148 2.43 15.91 2.78
N THR A 149 2.75 15.12 3.80
CA THR A 149 2.77 13.65 3.67
C THR A 149 1.36 13.09 3.70
N VAL A 150 1.07 12.15 2.80
CA VAL A 150 -0.23 11.48 2.71
C VAL A 150 -0.05 10.02 3.10
N ALA A 151 -0.70 9.65 4.21
CA ALA A 151 -0.75 8.27 4.67
C ALA A 151 -1.67 7.44 3.76
N LEU A 152 -1.10 6.42 3.14
CA LEU A 152 -1.82 5.52 2.22
C LEU A 152 -2.61 4.45 2.95
N GLY A 153 -2.46 4.26 4.26
CA GLY A 153 -3.18 3.20 5.00
C GLY A 153 -2.82 1.77 4.58
N LEU A 154 -1.65 1.60 3.95
CA LEU A 154 -1.06 0.29 3.66
C LEU A 154 -0.59 -0.34 4.98
N ALA A 155 -0.84 -1.63 5.16
CA ALA A 155 -0.27 -2.36 6.30
C ALA A 155 1.26 -2.43 6.20
N ALA A 156 1.94 -2.29 7.34
CA ALA A 156 3.39 -2.50 7.43
C ALA A 156 3.71 -3.98 7.15
N LYS A 157 4.77 -4.24 6.36
CA LYS A 157 5.12 -5.59 5.92
C LYS A 157 6.42 -6.03 6.59
N ALA A 158 6.36 -7.16 7.28
CA ALA A 158 7.59 -7.82 7.71
C ALA A 158 8.32 -8.38 6.48
N ARG A 159 9.64 -8.23 6.43
CA ARG A 159 10.49 -8.83 5.39
C ARG A 159 11.19 -10.06 5.94
N VAL A 160 11.33 -11.07 5.07
CA VAL A 160 12.08 -12.29 5.36
C VAL A 160 13.56 -12.15 4.95
N PRO A 161 14.50 -12.84 5.63
CA PRO A 161 14.29 -13.58 6.86
C PRO A 161 13.93 -12.62 8.01
N LEU A 162 13.07 -13.10 8.92
CA LEU A 162 12.79 -12.34 10.13
C LEU A 162 14.07 -12.23 10.97
N PRO A 163 14.27 -11.13 11.72
CA PRO A 163 15.39 -11.04 12.65
C PRO A 163 15.37 -12.22 13.63
N PRO A 164 16.54 -12.79 14.00
CA PRO A 164 16.59 -13.88 14.98
C PRO A 164 15.93 -13.43 16.29
N GLY A 165 14.93 -14.20 16.76
CA GLY A 165 14.10 -13.87 17.93
C GLY A 165 12.61 -13.71 17.64
N GLU A 166 12.00 -14.64 16.89
CA GLU A 166 10.58 -14.66 16.49
C GLU A 166 9.58 -14.37 17.63
N ALA A 167 9.94 -14.74 18.87
CA ALA A 167 9.15 -14.43 20.07
C ALA A 167 8.88 -12.93 20.26
N CYS A 168 9.81 -12.05 19.91
CA CYS A 168 9.59 -10.60 20.00
C CYS A 168 8.64 -10.06 18.93
N LEU A 169 8.58 -10.70 17.76
CA LEU A 169 7.65 -10.32 16.69
C LEU A 169 6.23 -10.80 17.01
N ALA A 170 6.09 -12.02 17.54
CA ALA A 170 4.81 -12.55 18.03
C ALA A 170 4.22 -11.64 19.12
N VAL A 171 5.04 -11.24 20.10
CA VAL A 171 4.63 -10.30 21.16
C VAL A 171 4.28 -8.91 20.60
N PHE A 172 4.94 -8.45 19.53
CA PHE A 172 4.59 -7.18 18.88
C PHE A 172 3.24 -7.27 18.17
N VAL A 173 2.97 -8.35 17.43
CA VAL A 173 1.69 -8.60 16.74
C VAL A 173 0.54 -8.82 17.71
N GLU A 174 0.78 -9.45 18.87
CA GLU A 174 -0.27 -9.64 19.89
C GLU A 174 -0.66 -8.34 20.61
N ARG A 175 0.22 -7.32 20.58
CA ARG A 175 0.02 -6.08 21.34
C ARG A 175 -0.54 -4.94 20.49
N HIS A 176 -0.45 -4.99 19.17
CA HIS A 176 -0.75 -3.88 18.24
C HIS A 176 -1.50 -4.39 17.00
#